data_AF-A0A4Z0F6V7-F1
#
_entry.id   AF-A0A4Z0F6V7-F1
#
_cell.length_a   1.000
_cell.length_b   1.000
_cell.length_c   1.000
_cell.angle_alpha   90.00
_cell.angle_beta   90.00
_cell.angle_gamma   90.00
#
_symmetry.space_group_name_H-M   'P 1'
#
loop_
_entity.id
_entity.type
_entity.pdbx_description
1 polymer ?
#
loop_
_entity_poly.entity_id
_entity_poly.type
_entity_poly.pdbx_seq_one_letter_code
_entity_poly.pdbx_strand_id
1 'polypeptide(L)'
;MQQQALMKFDPATGVAKPYPSHAAQWRKWHGEMTAWLFDPWTGRRRDAREVGSDVQGLFIIPPGDPVYAATLGHRHAGCGMLNMANAESK
;
A
#
# COMPACT_ATOMS: atom_id res chain seq x y z
N MET A 1 6.12 -3.94 2.12
CA MET A 1 4.71 -3.51 2.24
C MET A 1 4.57 -2.13 1.61
N GLN A 2 3.54 -1.92 0.79
CA GLN A 2 3.24 -0.59 0.23
C GLN A 2 2.58 0.33 1.29
N GLN A 3 2.48 1.64 1.01
CA GLN A 3 1.68 2.62 1.77
C GLN A 3 2.11 2.87 3.23
N GLN A 4 3.42 2.91 3.47
CA GLN A 4 3.97 3.20 4.80
C GLN A 4 4.08 4.71 5.08
N ALA A 5 4.12 5.54 4.05
CA ALA A 5 4.12 7.00 4.20
C ALA A 5 2.88 7.49 4.97
N LEU A 6 3.08 8.44 5.89
CA LEU A 6 1.97 9.01 6.64
C LEU A 6 1.04 9.81 5.72
N MET A 7 -0.26 9.63 5.89
CA MET A 7 -1.31 10.35 5.19
C MET A 7 -1.41 11.79 5.71
N LYS A 8 -1.85 12.73 4.86
CA LYS A 8 -2.02 14.16 5.21
C LYS A 8 -3.49 14.61 5.15
N PHE A 9 -4.30 13.90 4.39
CA PHE A 9 -5.71 14.18 4.16
C PHE A 9 -6.54 12.98 4.55
N ASP A 10 -7.76 13.23 5.02
CA ASP A 10 -8.76 12.20 5.29
C ASP A 10 -9.21 11.56 3.95
N PRO A 11 -8.99 10.24 3.73
CA PRO A 11 -9.39 9.58 2.48
C PRO A 11 -10.89 9.66 2.18
N ALA A 12 -11.75 9.80 3.19
CA ALA A 12 -13.20 9.87 2.98
C ALA A 12 -13.66 11.27 2.58
N THR A 13 -13.03 12.31 3.13
CA THR A 13 -13.52 13.70 3.02
C THR A 13 -12.60 14.67 2.30
N GLY A 14 -11.33 14.31 2.10
CA GLY A 14 -10.31 15.18 1.51
C GLY A 14 -9.83 16.29 2.44
N VAL A 15 -10.37 16.38 3.66
CA VAL A 15 -10.01 17.41 4.64
C VAL A 15 -8.63 17.13 5.20
N ALA A 16 -7.77 18.16 5.21
CA ALA A 16 -6.52 18.12 5.96
C ALA A 16 -6.86 18.06 7.46
N LYS A 17 -6.69 16.90 8.09
CA LYS A 17 -7.00 16.70 9.51
C LYS A 17 -5.74 16.68 10.36
N PRO A 18 -5.84 17.10 11.63
CA PRO A 18 -4.69 17.29 12.48
C PRO A 18 -4.22 15.97 13.08
N TYR A 19 -3.65 15.09 12.25
CA TYR A 19 -2.60 14.12 12.61
C TYR A 19 -2.34 13.24 11.38
N PRO A 20 -1.10 13.14 10.90
CA PRO A 20 -0.82 12.25 9.81
C PRO A 20 -0.87 10.81 10.33
N SER A 21 -1.71 9.97 9.71
CA SER A 21 -1.96 8.57 10.13
C SER A 21 -1.49 7.59 9.07
N HIS A 22 -1.13 6.37 9.48
CA HIS A 22 -0.81 5.30 8.52
C HIS A 22 -2.10 4.74 7.89
N ALA A 23 -2.01 4.39 6.61
CA ALA A 23 -3.13 3.84 5.84
C ALA A 23 -3.81 2.64 6.52
N ALA A 24 -3.02 1.70 7.04
CA ALA A 24 -3.53 0.51 7.73
C ALA A 24 -4.31 0.85 9.02
N GLN A 25 -3.84 1.82 9.79
CA GLN A 25 -4.51 2.26 11.02
C GLN A 25 -5.86 2.92 10.71
N TRP A 26 -5.89 3.76 9.66
CA TRP A 26 -7.11 4.42 9.25
C TRP A 26 -8.20 3.41 8.85
N ARG A 27 -7.85 2.39 8.05
CA ARG A 27 -8.77 1.32 7.65
C ARG A 27 -9.29 0.54 8.86
N LYS A 28 -8.41 0.24 9.83
CA LYS A 28 -8.81 -0.46 11.06
C LYS A 28 -9.81 0.35 11.90
N TRP A 29 -9.64 1.67 11.99
CA TRP A 29 -10.50 2.54 12.79
C TRP A 29 -11.85 2.82 12.13
N HIS A 30 -11.86 3.14 10.84
CA HIS A 30 -13.09 3.52 10.11
C HIS A 30 -13.83 2.32 9.54
N GLY A 31 -13.19 1.15 9.51
CA GLY A 31 -13.72 -0.07 8.95
C GLY A 31 -13.45 -0.20 7.45
N GLU A 32 -13.58 -1.43 6.98
CA GLU A 32 -13.29 -1.82 5.60
C GLU A 32 -14.31 -1.32 4.57
N MET A 33 -15.47 -0.84 5.02
CA MET A 33 -16.58 -0.42 4.17
C MET A 33 -16.56 1.09 3.83
N THR A 34 -15.67 1.87 4.44
CA THR A 34 -15.58 3.31 4.12
C THR A 34 -14.74 3.53 2.86
N ALA A 35 -15.36 4.08 1.83
CA ALA A 35 -14.69 4.37 0.56
C ALA A 35 -13.68 5.51 0.68
N TRP A 36 -12.49 5.30 0.12
CA TRP A 36 -11.45 6.31 -0.05
C TRP A 36 -11.76 7.11 -1.31
N LEU A 37 -12.52 8.19 -1.15
CA LEU A 37 -12.93 9.09 -2.22
C LEU A 37 -11.81 10.06 -2.65
N PHE A 38 -10.83 10.28 -1.78
CA PHE A 38 -9.69 11.16 -2.00
C PHE A 38 -8.38 10.40 -1.81
N ASP A 39 -7.36 10.82 -2.55
CA ASP A 39 -5.97 10.42 -2.30
C ASP A 39 -5.51 11.04 -0.98
N PRO A 40 -5.14 10.24 0.02
CA PRO A 40 -4.84 10.76 1.35
C PRO A 40 -3.45 11.39 1.48
N TRP A 41 -2.57 11.28 0.48
CA TRP A 41 -1.27 11.94 0.48
C TRP A 41 -1.31 13.28 -0.26
N THR A 42 -2.17 13.41 -1.28
CA THR A 42 -2.28 14.63 -2.11
C THR A 42 -3.54 15.45 -1.86
N GLY A 43 -4.58 14.85 -1.28
CA GLY A 43 -5.90 15.47 -1.11
C GLY A 43 -6.74 15.52 -2.39
N ARG A 44 -6.24 14.95 -3.50
CA ARG A 44 -6.94 14.96 -4.80
C ARG A 44 -8.16 14.05 -4.75
N ARG A 45 -9.30 14.51 -5.27
CA ARG A 45 -10.47 13.67 -5.50
C ARG A 45 -10.13 12.57 -6.52
N ARG A 46 -10.43 11.31 -6.19
CA ARG A 46 -10.24 10.17 -7.09
C ARG A 46 -11.36 10.09 -8.12
N ASP A 47 -11.04 9.54 -9.29
CA ASP A 47 -12.05 9.27 -10.31
C ASP A 47 -13.00 8.16 -9.84
N ALA A 48 -14.27 8.22 -10.25
CA ALA A 48 -15.28 7.25 -9.83
C ALA A 48 -14.92 5.81 -10.22
N ARG A 49 -14.22 5.60 -11.35
CA ARG A 49 -13.77 4.27 -11.78
C ARG A 49 -12.64 3.75 -10.87
N GLU A 50 -11.71 4.61 -10.49
CA GLU A 50 -10.64 4.26 -9.54
C GLU A 50 -11.25 3.82 -8.20
N VAL A 51 -12.19 4.60 -7.67
CA VAL A 51 -12.89 4.27 -6.42
C VAL A 51 -13.68 2.98 -6.54
N GLY A 52 -14.39 2.76 -7.65
CA GLY A 52 -15.16 1.54 -7.87
C GLY A 52 -14.29 0.28 -7.96
N SER A 53 -13.09 0.38 -8.53
CA SER A 53 -12.13 -0.73 -8.64
C SER A 53 -11.29 -0.95 -7.37
N ASP A 54 -11.11 0.09 -6.55
CA ASP A 54 -10.28 0.09 -5.36
C ASP A 54 -10.87 1.01 -4.29
N VAL A 55 -11.92 0.50 -3.64
CA VAL A 55 -12.71 1.23 -2.64
C VAL A 55 -11.86 1.63 -1.45
N GLN A 56 -10.92 0.79 -1.02
CA GLN A 56 -10.09 1.01 0.15
C GLN A 56 -8.78 1.74 -0.15
N GLY A 57 -8.54 2.12 -1.41
CA GLY A 57 -7.35 2.85 -1.83
C GLY A 57 -6.07 2.05 -1.67
N LEU A 58 -6.08 0.73 -1.81
CA LEU A 58 -4.91 -0.16 -1.71
C LEU A 58 -3.92 0.01 -2.86
N PHE A 59 -4.37 0.53 -4.01
CA PHE A 59 -3.54 0.73 -5.20
C PHE A 59 -3.04 2.16 -5.37
N ILE A 60 -3.37 3.05 -4.43
CA ILE A 60 -2.82 4.41 -4.41
C ILE A 60 -1.35 4.34 -3.95
N ILE A 61 -0.46 4.89 -4.75
CA ILE A 61 0.97 4.96 -4.43
C ILE A 61 1.26 6.35 -3.83
N PRO A 62 1.84 6.43 -2.61
CA PRO A 62 2.24 7.71 -2.06
C PRO A 62 3.24 8.41 -3.00
N PRO A 63 3.16 9.74 -3.16
CA PRO A 63 4.08 10.47 -4.02
C PRO A 63 5.55 10.23 -3.60
N GLY A 64 6.37 9.76 -4.55
CA GLY A 64 7.78 9.48 -4.33
C GLY A 64 8.09 8.08 -3.77
N ASP A 65 7.08 7.31 -3.37
CA ASP A 65 7.30 5.92 -2.96
C ASP A 65 7.52 5.01 -4.18
N PRO A 66 8.47 4.06 -4.13
CA PRO A 66 8.59 3.04 -5.15
C PRO A 66 7.40 2.07 -5.12
N VAL A 67 7.15 1.41 -6.24
CA VAL A 67 6.14 0.35 -6.37
C VAL A 67 6.80 -0.98 -6.02
N TYR A 68 6.28 -1.65 -5.00
CA TYR A 68 6.73 -3.00 -4.63
C TYR A 68 5.78 -4.05 -5.20
N ALA A 69 6.33 -5.11 -5.79
CA ALA A 69 5.54 -6.26 -6.20
C ALA A 69 4.90 -6.93 -4.97
N ALA A 70 3.65 -7.36 -5.10
CA ALA A 70 3.04 -8.24 -4.11
C ALA A 70 3.83 -9.55 -4.10
N THR A 71 4.55 -9.82 -3.02
CA THR A 71 5.06 -11.16 -2.77
C THR A 71 3.85 -12.04 -2.53
N LEU A 72 3.44 -12.80 -3.56
CA LEU A 72 2.55 -13.92 -3.35
C LEU A 72 3.19 -14.76 -2.25
N GLY A 73 2.51 -14.88 -1.12
CA GLY A 73 2.92 -15.78 -0.06
C GLY A 73 2.83 -17.21 -0.57
N HIS A 74 3.82 -17.65 -1.34
CA HIS A 74 4.06 -19.05 -1.61
C HIS A 74 4.52 -19.62 -0.28
N ARG A 75 3.58 -20.21 0.47
CA ARG A 75 3.92 -21.26 1.42
C ARG A 75 4.38 -22.48 0.63
N HIS A 76 5.55 -22.38 0.00
CA HIS A 76 6.31 -23.54 -0.44
C HIS A 76 7.36 -23.79 0.63
N ALA A 77 6.98 -24.60 1.62
CA ALA A 77 7.96 -25.31 2.41
C ALA A 77 8.73 -26.25 1.47
N GLY A 78 10.06 -26.09 1.45
CA GLY A 78 11.01 -27.11 0.99
C GLY A 78 11.17 -27.24 -0.52
N CYS A 79 12.29 -26.74 -1.05
CA CYS A 79 13.38 -27.59 -1.60
C CYS A 79 14.36 -26.71 -2.41
N GLY A 80 15.60 -26.62 -1.94
CA GLY A 80 16.79 -26.39 -2.77
C GLY A 80 17.01 -25.01 -3.38
N MET A 81 17.59 -24.06 -2.62
CA MET A 81 18.40 -23.01 -3.23
C MET A 81 19.77 -23.63 -3.57
N LEU A 82 19.97 -24.02 -4.83
CA LEU A 82 21.28 -24.37 -5.37
C LEU A 82 22.11 -23.07 -5.44
N ASN A 83 23.03 -22.93 -4.48
CA ASN A 83 24.00 -21.86 -4.45
C ASN A 83 25.16 -22.27 -5.38
N MET A 84 25.13 -21.85 -6.65
CA MET A 84 26.32 -21.94 -7.50
C MET A 84 27.22 -20.74 -7.19
N ALA A 85 28.08 -20.90 -6.19
CA ALA A 85 29.23 -20.05 -5.96
C ALA A 85 30.50 -20.90 -6.12
N ASN A 86 31.38 -20.45 -7.01
CA ASN A 86 32.69 -21.01 -7.31
C ASN A 86 33.51 -21.37 -6.06
N ALA A 87 34.25 -22.47 -6.14
CA ALA A 87 35.55 -22.60 -5.49
C ALA A 87 36.47 -23.48 -6.35
N GLU A 88 37.54 -22.86 -6.84
CA GLU A 88 38.68 -23.47 -7.51
C GLU A 88 39.60 -24.21 -6.51
N SER A 89 40.47 -25.08 -7.07
CA SER A 89 41.77 -25.54 -6.55
C SER A 89 41.81 -26.74 -5.58
N LYS A 90 42.19 -27.92 -6.10
CA LYS A 90 43.59 -28.38 -6.10
C LYS A 90 43.81 -29.53 -7.08
#